data_AF-A0A923XKZ9-F1
#
_entry.id   AF-A0A923XKZ9-F1
#
_cell.length_a   1.000
_cell.length_b   1.000
_cell.length_c   1.000
_cell.angle_alpha   90.00
_cell.angle_beta   90.00
_cell.angle_gamma   90.00
#
_symmetry.space_group_name_H-M   'P 1'
#
loop_
_entity.id
_entity.type
_entity.pdbx_description
1 polymer ?
#
loop_
_entity_poly.entity_id
_entity_poly.type
_entity_poly.pdbx_seq_one_letter_code
_entity_poly.pdbx_strand_id
1 'polypeptide(L)'
;MKWFELTRALVLGSLVFGGAAQGQILIGQTAGFSGPVASGVKETTDGAKLYIDYINAKGGVNGQNIELVSLDDKFDPKLAAENAKQLIVDKNVLALFLTRGTPHTEAINPLLEQYGVPLIGPSTGAMVLHQPVKKWIFNVRTTYQREAEKAV
;
A
#
# COMPACT_ATOMS: atom_id res chain seq x y z
N MET A 1 46.93 -43.02 -39.73
CA MET A 1 45.45 -42.96 -39.76
C MET A 1 44.87 -43.72 -38.59
N LYS A 2 44.62 -43.05 -37.47
CA LYS A 2 43.67 -43.45 -36.43
C LYS A 2 43.03 -42.16 -35.95
N TRP A 3 41.87 -41.86 -36.53
CA TRP A 3 41.05 -40.69 -36.27
C TRP A 3 39.75 -41.19 -35.62
N PHE A 4 39.21 -40.40 -34.69
CA PHE A 4 37.88 -40.51 -34.07
C PHE A 4 37.67 -41.57 -32.98
N GLU A 5 38.11 -41.26 -31.76
CA GLU A 5 37.41 -41.68 -30.52
C GLU A 5 36.60 -40.47 -29.99
N LEU A 6 35.32 -40.50 -30.32
CA LEU A 6 34.16 -40.13 -29.49
C LEU A 6 34.39 -39.19 -28.29
N THR A 7 34.15 -37.88 -28.49
CA THR A 7 33.83 -36.94 -27.42
C THR A 7 32.46 -36.33 -27.67
N ARG A 8 31.40 -37.11 -27.41
CA ARG A 8 30.05 -36.56 -27.20
C ARG A 8 29.93 -36.11 -25.74
N ALA A 9 30.49 -34.96 -25.42
CA ALA A 9 30.14 -34.25 -24.19
C ALA A 9 28.82 -33.51 -24.44
N LEU A 10 27.71 -34.16 -24.10
CA LEU A 10 26.41 -33.52 -24.05
C LEU A 10 26.42 -32.58 -22.83
N VAL A 11 26.77 -31.31 -23.04
CA VAL A 11 26.59 -30.27 -22.02
C VAL A 11 25.09 -30.02 -21.91
N LEU A 12 24.44 -30.74 -20.99
CA LEU A 12 23.15 -30.35 -20.44
C LEU A 12 23.36 -29.01 -19.75
N GLY A 13 23.15 -27.93 -20.49
CA GLY A 13 23.05 -26.59 -19.94
C GLY A 13 21.88 -26.59 -18.97
N SER A 14 22.18 -26.72 -17.67
CA SER A 14 21.24 -26.42 -16.60
C SER A 14 20.81 -24.97 -16.81
N LEU A 15 19.64 -24.76 -17.40
CA LEU A 15 18.92 -23.51 -17.27
C LEU A 15 18.59 -23.38 -15.79
N VAL A 16 19.53 -22.83 -15.04
CA VAL A 16 19.24 -22.20 -13.75
C VAL A 16 18.38 -21.00 -14.11
N PHE A 17 17.07 -21.24 -14.26
CA PHE A 17 16.10 -20.22 -13.92
C PHE A 17 16.31 -19.97 -12.44
N GLY A 18 17.27 -19.11 -12.12
CA GLY A 18 17.26 -18.41 -10.86
C GLY A 18 15.89 -17.76 -10.81
N GLY A 19 14.98 -18.34 -10.03
CA GLY A 19 13.75 -17.65 -9.69
C GLY A 19 14.19 -16.31 -9.15
N ALA A 20 14.01 -15.26 -9.94
CA ALA A 20 14.32 -13.92 -9.49
C ALA A 20 13.61 -13.78 -8.15
N ALA A 21 14.36 -13.43 -7.10
CA ALA A 21 13.75 -13.10 -5.83
C ALA A 21 12.69 -12.03 -6.16
N GLN A 22 11.41 -12.43 -6.20
CA GLN A 22 10.33 -11.51 -6.52
C GLN A 22 10.26 -10.59 -5.31
N GLY A 23 10.86 -9.40 -5.45
CA GLY A 23 10.76 -8.38 -4.41
C GLY A 23 9.28 -8.11 -4.14
N GLN A 24 8.96 -7.73 -2.91
CA GLN A 24 7.58 -7.45 -2.50
C GLN A 24 7.39 -5.95 -2.30
N ILE A 25 6.31 -5.41 -2.84
CA ILE A 25 5.90 -4.01 -2.61
C ILE A 25 4.97 -4.01 -1.40
N LEU A 26 5.46 -3.48 -0.28
CA LEU A 26 4.67 -3.37 0.94
C LEU A 26 3.92 -2.04 0.96
N ILE A 27 2.61 -2.10 1.11
CA ILE A 27 1.73 -0.93 1.28
C ILE A 27 1.08 -1.03 2.65
N GLY A 28 1.21 0.01 3.47
CA GLY A 28 0.64 0.05 4.81
C GLY A 28 -0.77 0.60 4.83
N GLN A 29 -1.62 0.09 5.70
CA GLN A 29 -2.93 0.65 5.99
C GLN A 29 -3.16 0.65 7.50
N THR A 30 -3.53 1.79 8.06
CA THR A 30 -4.11 1.89 9.40
C THR A 30 -5.54 2.39 9.27
N ALA A 31 -6.50 1.60 9.76
CA ALA A 31 -7.91 1.96 9.75
C ALA A 31 -8.65 1.22 10.86
N GLY A 32 -9.84 1.71 11.22
CA GLY A 32 -10.69 1.07 12.24
C GLY A 32 -11.35 -0.18 11.70
N PHE A 33 -10.69 -1.33 11.81
CA PHE A 33 -11.24 -2.65 11.49
C PHE A 33 -12.14 -3.19 12.61
N SER A 34 -12.10 -2.56 13.77
CA SER A 34 -13.08 -2.70 14.83
C SER A 34 -13.76 -1.36 15.15
N GLY A 35 -14.86 -1.44 15.92
CA GLY A 35 -15.60 -0.25 16.35
C GLY A 35 -16.56 0.32 15.29
N PRO A 36 -16.92 1.61 15.39
CA PRO A 36 -18.11 2.17 14.72
C PRO A 36 -17.98 2.30 13.20
N VAL A 37 -16.75 2.26 12.65
CA VAL A 37 -16.50 2.41 11.20
C VAL A 37 -16.13 1.10 10.51
N ALA A 38 -16.11 -0.02 11.26
CA ALA A 38 -15.55 -1.30 10.84
C ALA A 38 -16.16 -1.84 9.54
N SER A 39 -17.49 -1.77 9.39
CA SER A 39 -18.17 -2.26 8.18
C SER A 39 -17.69 -1.55 6.92
N GLY A 40 -17.72 -0.21 6.92
CA GLY A 40 -17.28 0.58 5.77
C GLY A 40 -15.77 0.46 5.50
N VAL A 41 -14.95 0.36 6.55
CA VAL A 41 -13.51 0.08 6.39
C VAL A 41 -13.32 -1.29 5.72
N LYS A 42 -13.99 -2.33 6.22
CA LYS A 42 -13.92 -3.68 5.64
C LYS A 42 -14.30 -3.69 4.16
N GLU A 43 -15.44 -3.10 3.79
CA GLU A 43 -15.90 -3.05 2.40
C GLU A 43 -14.87 -2.39 1.48
N THR A 44 -14.33 -1.23 1.88
CA THR A 44 -13.33 -0.52 1.07
C THR A 44 -11.99 -1.26 0.99
N THR A 45 -11.53 -1.87 2.08
CA THR A 45 -10.31 -2.69 2.11
C THR A 45 -10.46 -3.96 1.28
N ASP A 46 -11.60 -4.64 1.34
CA ASP A 46 -11.86 -5.84 0.53
C ASP A 46 -11.89 -5.50 -0.97
N GLY A 47 -12.50 -4.38 -1.35
CA GLY A 47 -12.47 -3.89 -2.73
C GLY A 47 -11.05 -3.59 -3.22
N ALA A 48 -10.23 -2.95 -2.38
CA ALA A 48 -8.82 -2.71 -2.70
C ALA A 48 -8.02 -4.01 -2.84
N LYS A 49 -8.20 -4.96 -1.91
CA LYS A 49 -7.54 -6.27 -1.96
C LYS A 49 -7.92 -7.05 -3.21
N LEU A 50 -9.21 -7.08 -3.57
CA LEU A 50 -9.66 -7.73 -4.80
C LEU A 50 -8.91 -7.22 -6.04
N TYR A 51 -8.71 -5.91 -6.13
CA TYR A 51 -7.96 -5.33 -7.26
C TYR A 51 -6.46 -5.63 -7.17
N ILE A 52 -5.87 -5.55 -5.98
CA ILE A 52 -4.46 -5.91 -5.75
C ILE A 52 -4.21 -7.38 -6.15
N ASP A 53 -5.08 -8.29 -5.73
CA ASP A 53 -4.99 -9.71 -6.05
C ASP A 53 -5.08 -9.95 -7.56
N TYR A 54 -5.95 -9.23 -8.25
CA TYR A 54 -6.03 -9.26 -9.71
C TYR A 54 -4.72 -8.79 -10.37
N ILE A 55 -4.08 -7.74 -9.86
CA ILE A 55 -2.78 -7.26 -10.38
C ILE A 55 -1.67 -8.28 -10.09
N ASN A 56 -1.61 -8.83 -8.89
CA ASN A 56 -0.63 -9.86 -8.51
C ASN A 56 -0.79 -11.13 -9.35
N ALA A 57 -2.03 -11.56 -9.61
CA ALA A 57 -2.32 -12.70 -10.49
C ALA A 57 -1.84 -12.49 -11.95
N LYS A 58 -1.64 -11.24 -12.36
CA LYS A 58 -1.08 -10.85 -13.67
C LYS A 58 0.44 -10.67 -13.67
N GLY A 59 1.12 -11.12 -12.62
CA GLY A 59 2.57 -11.00 -12.47
C GLY A 59 3.03 -9.78 -11.67
N GLY A 60 2.10 -9.08 -11.02
CA GLY A 60 2.40 -7.93 -10.17
C GLY A 60 2.88 -6.70 -10.94
N VAL A 61 3.53 -5.78 -10.23
CA VAL A 61 4.12 -4.56 -10.81
C VAL A 61 5.61 -4.80 -11.02
N ASN A 62 6.07 -4.77 -12.27
CA ASN A 62 7.45 -5.07 -12.63
C ASN A 62 7.94 -6.43 -12.07
N GLY A 63 7.06 -7.43 -12.01
CA GLY A 63 7.37 -8.75 -11.45
C GLY A 63 7.29 -8.83 -9.92
N GLN A 64 6.91 -7.75 -9.23
CA GLN A 64 6.79 -7.69 -7.77
C GLN A 64 5.32 -7.72 -7.33
N ASN A 65 5.01 -8.59 -6.38
CA ASN A 65 3.67 -8.63 -5.78
C ASN A 65 3.48 -7.48 -4.77
N ILE A 66 2.28 -6.93 -4.74
CA ILE A 66 1.85 -5.94 -3.76
C ILE A 66 1.23 -6.66 -2.56
N GLU A 67 1.70 -6.37 -1.35
CA GLU A 67 1.04 -6.78 -0.11
C GLU A 67 0.49 -5.56 0.62
N LEU A 68 -0.80 -5.64 0.98
CA LEU A 68 -1.45 -4.66 1.84
C LEU A 68 -1.36 -5.10 3.30
N VAL A 69 -0.47 -4.45 4.06
CA VAL A 69 -0.26 -4.69 5.49
C VAL A 69 -1.20 -3.77 6.27
N SER A 70 -2.31 -4.34 6.75
CA SER A 70 -3.35 -3.62 7.49
C SER A 70 -3.22 -3.79 9.01
N LEU A 71 -3.28 -2.68 9.75
CA LEU A 71 -3.34 -2.63 11.21
C LEU A 71 -4.66 -1.98 11.67
N ASP A 72 -5.26 -2.54 12.72
CA ASP A 72 -6.46 -1.98 13.33
C ASP A 72 -6.11 -0.85 14.29
N ASP A 73 -6.56 0.36 13.98
CA ASP A 73 -6.44 1.51 14.89
C ASP A 73 -7.67 1.70 15.78
N LYS A 74 -8.68 0.84 15.68
CA LYS A 74 -9.92 0.90 16.46
C LYS A 74 -10.65 2.23 16.32
N PHE A 75 -10.37 2.97 15.25
CA PHE A 75 -10.81 4.34 15.04
C PHE A 75 -10.31 5.33 16.10
N ASP A 76 -9.14 5.10 16.68
CA ASP A 76 -8.44 6.03 17.58
C ASP A 76 -7.29 6.76 16.86
N PRO A 77 -7.25 8.12 16.87
CA PRO A 77 -6.21 8.88 16.18
C PRO A 77 -4.79 8.63 16.69
N LYS A 78 -4.62 8.39 17.99
CA LYS A 78 -3.30 8.15 18.59
C LYS A 78 -2.78 6.79 18.14
N LEU A 79 -3.62 5.76 18.22
CA LEU A 79 -3.27 4.43 17.74
C LEU A 79 -3.01 4.41 16.23
N ALA A 80 -3.72 5.24 15.45
CA ALA A 80 -3.43 5.38 14.02
C ALA A 80 -2.02 5.94 13.76
N ALA A 81 -1.55 6.92 14.55
CA ALA A 81 -0.18 7.41 14.44
C ALA A 81 0.86 6.37 14.90
N GLU A 82 0.57 5.60 15.95
CA GLU A 82 1.42 4.49 16.40
C GLU A 82 1.54 3.38 15.34
N ASN A 83 0.41 2.96 14.76
CA ASN A 83 0.35 2.00 13.65
C ASN A 83 1.09 2.53 12.42
N ALA A 84 0.89 3.80 12.05
CA ALA A 84 1.60 4.41 10.92
C ALA A 84 3.11 4.40 11.15
N LYS A 85 3.58 4.70 12.35
CA LYS A 85 5.00 4.61 12.70
C LYS A 85 5.52 3.18 12.59
N GLN A 86 4.77 2.18 13.09
CA GLN A 86 5.14 0.77 12.96
C GLN A 86 5.23 0.35 11.48
N LEU A 87 4.25 0.74 10.65
CA LEU A 87 4.24 0.44 9.23
C LEU A 87 5.44 1.09 8.51
N ILE A 88 5.73 2.35 8.81
CA ILE A 88 6.81 3.10 8.16
C ILE A 88 8.19 2.60 8.62
N VAL A 89 8.42 2.49 9.93
CA VAL A 89 9.75 2.26 10.50
C VAL A 89 10.07 0.76 10.57
N ASP A 90 9.13 -0.06 11.05
CA ASP A 90 9.40 -1.47 11.31
C ASP A 90 9.10 -2.35 10.10
N LYS A 91 8.03 -2.01 9.35
CA LYS A 91 7.64 -2.74 8.14
C LYS A 91 8.22 -2.16 6.85
N ASN A 92 8.80 -0.96 6.91
CA ASN A 92 9.40 -0.28 5.76
C ASN A 92 8.47 -0.25 4.53
N VAL A 93 7.19 0.10 4.76
CA VAL A 93 6.21 0.20 3.68
C VAL A 93 6.58 1.32 2.70
N LEU A 94 6.34 1.09 1.42
CA LEU A 94 6.58 2.08 0.36
C LEU A 94 5.65 3.29 0.48
N ALA A 95 4.41 3.06 0.88
CA ALA A 95 3.37 4.07 1.03
C ALA A 95 2.35 3.64 2.09
N LEU A 96 1.65 4.62 2.67
CA LEU A 96 0.39 4.37 3.35
C LEU A 96 -0.77 4.53 2.38
N PHE A 97 -1.86 3.79 2.61
CA PHE A 97 -3.00 3.73 1.72
C PHE A 97 -4.31 3.58 2.49
N LEU A 98 -5.36 4.28 2.03
CA LEU A 98 -6.74 4.17 2.56
C LEU A 98 -6.83 4.22 4.09
N THR A 99 -6.15 5.19 4.72
CA THR A 99 -6.37 5.49 6.14
C THR A 99 -7.76 6.12 6.33
N ARG A 100 -8.40 5.96 7.49
CA ARG A 100 -9.76 6.45 7.72
C ARG A 100 -9.81 7.51 8.82
N GLY A 101 -10.41 8.65 8.50
CA GLY A 101 -10.71 9.72 9.47
C GLY A 101 -9.79 10.93 9.36
N THR A 102 -10.38 12.12 9.57
CA THR A 102 -9.64 13.40 9.57
C THR A 102 -8.63 13.49 10.72
N PRO A 103 -9.01 13.35 12.00
CA PRO A 103 -8.04 13.48 13.09
C PRO A 103 -6.95 12.41 13.03
N HIS A 104 -7.27 11.21 12.53
CA HIS A 104 -6.31 10.15 12.27
C HIS A 104 -5.27 10.57 11.23
N THR A 105 -5.73 11.12 10.10
CA THR A 105 -4.83 11.58 9.03
C THR A 105 -3.98 12.77 9.48
N GLU A 106 -4.54 13.68 10.28
CA GLU A 106 -3.79 14.79 10.88
C GLU A 106 -2.71 14.29 11.85
N ALA A 107 -3.00 13.27 12.66
CA ALA A 107 -2.03 12.65 13.58
C ALA A 107 -0.89 11.92 12.85
N ILE A 108 -1.16 11.39 11.64
CA ILE A 108 -0.17 10.70 10.80
C ILE A 108 0.71 11.70 10.03
N ASN A 109 0.20 12.89 9.67
CA ASN A 109 0.90 13.84 8.79
C ASN A 109 2.35 14.17 9.18
N PRO A 110 2.71 14.41 10.47
CA PRO A 110 4.09 14.67 10.85
C PRO A 110 5.04 13.51 10.53
N LEU A 111 4.56 12.26 10.62
CA LEU A 111 5.35 11.07 10.28
C LEU A 111 5.61 10.99 8.77
N LEU A 112 4.60 11.31 7.95
CA LEU A 112 4.77 11.35 6.49
C LEU A 112 5.85 12.36 6.09
N GLU A 113 5.82 13.55 6.70
CA GLU A 113 6.81 14.61 6.47
C GLU A 113 8.20 14.20 6.93
N GLN A 114 8.30 13.59 8.12
CA GLN A 114 9.56 13.15 8.71
C GLN A 114 10.25 12.05 7.90
N TYR A 115 9.49 11.04 7.46
CA TYR A 115 10.04 9.84 6.83
C TYR A 115 9.96 9.87 5.28
N GLY A 116 9.28 10.86 4.70
CA GLY A 116 9.12 10.96 3.26
C GLY A 116 8.26 9.86 2.65
N VAL A 117 7.28 9.35 3.42
CA VAL A 117 6.38 8.28 2.97
C VAL A 117 5.06 8.91 2.50
N PRO A 118 4.60 8.64 1.27
CA PRO A 118 3.33 9.15 0.79
C PRO A 118 2.15 8.42 1.42
N LEU A 119 1.08 9.15 1.70
CA LEU A 119 -0.25 8.64 2.02
C LEU A 119 -1.17 8.83 0.80
N ILE A 120 -1.61 7.72 0.24
CA ILE A 120 -2.48 7.67 -0.95
C ILE A 120 -3.93 7.44 -0.54
N GLY A 121 -4.81 8.33 -0.96
CA GLY A 121 -6.25 8.20 -0.81
C GLY A 121 -6.73 8.09 0.64
N PRO A 122 -6.40 9.01 1.55
CA PRO A 122 -7.04 9.02 2.87
C PRO A 122 -8.57 9.15 2.69
N SER A 123 -9.32 8.37 3.47
CA SER A 123 -10.78 8.34 3.45
C SER A 123 -11.36 9.48 4.29
N THR A 124 -11.24 10.69 3.74
CA THR A 124 -11.80 11.95 4.27
C THR A 124 -11.79 13.02 3.17
N GLY A 125 -12.76 13.93 3.19
CA GLY A 125 -12.86 15.10 2.31
C GLY A 125 -12.53 16.42 3.01
N ALA A 126 -11.86 16.38 4.17
CA ALA A 126 -11.63 17.57 4.99
C ALA A 126 -10.69 18.56 4.32
N MET A 127 -11.09 19.84 4.25
CA MET A 127 -10.29 20.86 3.54
C MET A 127 -8.88 21.05 4.09
N VAL A 128 -8.67 20.83 5.39
CA VAL A 128 -7.35 20.94 6.02
C VAL A 128 -6.31 19.98 5.41
N LEU A 129 -6.77 18.91 4.74
CA LEU A 129 -5.92 17.95 4.02
C LEU A 129 -5.78 18.25 2.53
N HIS A 130 -6.46 19.27 2.02
CA HIS A 130 -6.40 19.73 0.63
C HIS A 130 -5.78 21.14 0.51
N GLN A 131 -5.91 21.99 1.52
CA GLN A 131 -5.42 23.38 1.52
C GLN A 131 -4.82 23.77 2.89
N PRO A 132 -3.54 24.19 2.94
CA PRO A 132 -2.57 24.14 1.84
C PRO A 132 -2.30 22.69 1.41
N VAL A 133 -1.80 22.51 0.18
CA VAL A 133 -1.46 21.18 -0.33
C VAL A 133 -0.34 20.58 0.54
N LYS A 134 -0.60 19.38 1.07
CA LYS A 134 0.38 18.62 1.85
C LYS A 134 1.19 17.74 0.90
N LYS A 135 2.52 17.92 0.87
CA LYS A 135 3.44 17.27 -0.08
C LYS A 135 3.27 15.75 -0.17
N TRP A 136 3.02 15.10 0.97
CA TRP A 136 2.98 13.65 1.09
C TRP A 136 1.55 13.09 1.16
N ILE A 137 0.52 13.89 0.94
CA ILE A 137 -0.88 13.42 0.94
C ILE A 137 -1.45 13.56 -0.46
N PHE A 138 -1.84 12.43 -1.05
CA PHE A 138 -2.41 12.33 -2.37
C PHE A 138 -3.90 11.99 -2.25
N ASN A 139 -4.74 13.02 -2.20
CA ASN A 139 -6.19 12.85 -2.10
C ASN A 139 -6.78 12.30 -3.41
N VAL A 140 -7.59 11.25 -3.31
CA VAL A 140 -8.38 10.69 -4.42
C VAL A 140 -9.86 11.05 -4.27
N ARG A 141 -10.34 11.19 -3.03
CA ARG A 141 -11.68 11.68 -2.72
C ARG A 141 -11.77 13.18 -2.98
N THR A 142 -12.96 13.66 -3.38
CA THR A 142 -13.24 15.09 -3.43
C THR A 142 -13.47 15.66 -2.02
N THR A 143 -13.48 16.98 -1.89
CA THR A 143 -13.68 17.66 -0.61
C THR A 143 -15.15 17.59 -0.18
N TYR A 144 -15.42 17.58 1.13
CA TYR A 144 -16.80 17.57 1.66
C TYR A 144 -17.66 18.72 1.12
N GLN A 145 -17.05 19.89 0.91
CA GLN A 145 -17.69 21.08 0.36
C GLN A 145 -18.18 20.81 -1.06
N ARG A 146 -17.33 20.21 -1.91
CA ARG A 146 -17.71 19.87 -3.28
C ARG A 146 -18.77 18.77 -3.34
N GLU A 147 -18.73 17.80 -2.41
CA GLU A 147 -19.80 16.81 -2.28
C GLU A 147 -21.13 17.51 -1.94
N ALA A 148 -21.13 18.38 -0.93
CA ALA A 148 -22.31 19.11 -0.48
C ALA A 148 -22.88 20.05 -1.54
N GLU A 149 -22.03 20.81 -2.26
CA GLU A 149 -22.43 21.70 -3.35
C GLU A 149 -23.17 21.00 -4.51
N LYS A 150 -22.97 19.69 -4.67
CA LYS A 150 -23.57 18.89 -5.75
C LYS A 150 -24.73 18.01 -5.28
N ALA A 151 -24.91 17.87 -3.98
CA ALA A 151 -25.95 17.02 -3.39
C ALA A 151 -27.31 17.73 -3.26
N VAL A 152 -27.32 19.06 -3.41
CA VAL A 152 -28.50 19.93 -3.43
C VAL A 152 -28.73 20.51 -4.81
#